data_AF-A0A7T6XU34-F1
#
_entry.id   AF-A0A7T6XU34-F1
#
_cell.length_a   1.000
_cell.length_b   1.000
_cell.length_c   1.000
_cell.angle_alpha   90.00
_cell.angle_beta   90.00
_cell.angle_gamma   90.00
#
_symmetry.space_group_name_H-M   'P 1'
#
loop_
_entity.id
_entity.type
_entity.pdbx_description
1 polymer ?
#
loop_
_entity_poly.entity_id
_entity_poly.type
_entity_poly.pdbx_seq_one_letter_code
_entity_poly.pdbx_strand_id
1 'polypeptide(L)'
;MKVGVEDAAKELGFDNAVILRPGAIIGRDKSKFFFLENLVEGLQKLGQGVQDKVGQDQTTIARASVAAARMIEEGKAPSNYWVLEQADIVWLGRDDWKD
;
A
#
# COMPACT_ATOMS: atom_id res chain seq x y z
N MET A 1 13.82 -4.22 -11.58
CA MET A 1 12.87 -5.35 -11.58
C MET A 1 11.43 -4.91 -11.32
N LYS A 2 11.12 -4.07 -10.31
CA LYS A 2 9.73 -3.63 -10.04
C LYS A 2 9.13 -2.72 -11.11
N VAL A 3 9.86 -1.66 -11.48
CA VAL A 3 9.44 -0.67 -12.50
C VAL A 3 9.09 -1.35 -13.83
N GLY A 4 9.95 -2.25 -14.34
CA GLY A 4 9.66 -2.96 -15.60
C GLY A 4 8.45 -3.89 -15.56
N VAL A 5 8.04 -4.40 -14.39
CA VAL A 5 6.79 -5.18 -14.26
C VAL A 5 5.58 -4.26 -14.28
N GLU A 6 5.68 -3.09 -13.65
CA GLU A 6 4.63 -2.07 -13.69
C GLU A 6 4.46 -1.53 -15.12
N ASP A 7 5.55 -1.26 -15.82
CA ASP A 7 5.54 -0.84 -17.23
C ASP A 7 4.90 -1.92 -18.11
N ALA A 8 5.29 -3.19 -17.96
CA ALA A 8 4.68 -4.30 -18.69
C ALA A 8 3.18 -4.45 -18.37
N ALA A 9 2.77 -4.31 -17.10
CA ALA A 9 1.36 -4.37 -16.71
C ALA A 9 0.55 -3.24 -17.34
N LYS A 10 1.14 -2.04 -17.48
CA LYS A 10 0.54 -0.92 -18.17
C LYS A 10 0.42 -1.17 -19.68
N GLU A 11 1.47 -1.71 -20.29
CA GLU A 11 1.51 -2.03 -21.74
C GLU A 11 0.53 -3.14 -22.13
N LEU A 12 0.26 -4.10 -21.23
CA LEU A 12 -0.72 -5.16 -21.46
C LEU A 12 -2.17 -4.65 -21.57
N GLY A 13 -2.46 -3.44 -21.10
CA GLY A 13 -3.74 -2.77 -21.37
C GLY A 13 -4.95 -3.46 -20.76
N PHE A 14 -4.83 -4.00 -19.55
CA PHE A 14 -5.99 -4.54 -18.81
C PHE A 14 -7.10 -3.49 -18.68
N ASP A 15 -8.36 -3.95 -18.71
CA ASP A 15 -9.52 -3.08 -18.51
C ASP A 15 -9.40 -2.27 -17.22
N ASN A 16 -8.92 -2.91 -16.15
CA ASN A 16 -8.52 -2.26 -14.91
C ASN A 16 -7.27 -2.94 -14.33
N ALA A 17 -6.31 -2.14 -13.87
CA ALA A 17 -5.08 -2.55 -13.21
C ALA A 17 -4.79 -1.60 -12.04
N VAL A 18 -4.62 -2.17 -10.84
CA VAL A 18 -4.23 -1.40 -9.63
C VAL A 18 -2.83 -1.79 -9.21
N ILE A 19 -1.96 -0.81 -9.04
CA ILE A 19 -0.58 -0.97 -8.59
C ILE A 19 -0.44 -0.38 -7.20
N LEU A 20 -0.16 -1.23 -6.20
CA LEU A 20 0.10 -0.79 -4.84
C LEU A 20 1.60 -0.57 -4.63
N ARG A 21 1.97 0.62 -4.16
CA ARG A 21 3.34 1.00 -3.78
C ARG A 21 3.41 1.24 -2.27
N PRO A 22 3.38 0.16 -1.46
CA PRO A 22 3.46 0.30 -0.01
C PRO A 22 4.85 0.76 0.44
N GLY A 23 4.89 1.33 1.64
CA GLY A 23 6.13 1.57 2.39
C GLY A 23 6.76 0.26 2.87
N ALA A 24 7.62 0.32 3.90
CA ALA A 24 8.12 -0.91 4.53
C ALA A 24 6.94 -1.70 5.13
N ILE A 25 6.92 -3.02 4.96
CA ILE A 25 5.84 -3.85 5.52
C ILE A 25 6.25 -4.32 6.91
N ILE A 26 5.48 -3.94 7.92
CA ILE A 26 5.72 -4.25 9.34
C ILE A 26 4.94 -5.53 9.73
N GLY A 27 5.50 -6.34 10.64
CA GLY A 27 4.81 -7.52 11.18
C GLY A 27 4.79 -8.73 10.24
N ARG A 28 5.88 -8.97 9.49
CA ARG A 28 6.04 -10.20 8.71
C ARG A 28 6.56 -11.35 9.58
N ASP A 29 5.94 -12.51 9.44
CA ASP A 29 6.30 -13.76 10.13
C ASP A 29 7.77 -14.21 9.86
N LYS A 30 8.33 -13.79 8.71
CA LYS A 30 9.77 -13.84 8.41
C LYS A 30 10.25 -12.46 7.96
N SER A 31 10.68 -11.65 8.93
CA SER A 31 11.31 -10.36 8.67
C SER A 31 12.60 -10.55 7.87
N LYS A 32 12.64 -10.06 6.61
CA LYS A 32 13.88 -9.96 5.82
C LYS A 32 14.84 -8.88 6.37
N PHE A 33 14.41 -8.13 7.39
CA PHE A 33 15.03 -6.89 7.85
C PHE A 33 14.90 -6.75 9.38
N PHE A 34 15.28 -7.79 10.13
CA PHE A 34 15.32 -7.76 11.61
C PHE A 34 16.11 -6.56 12.16
N PHE A 35 17.05 -6.03 11.38
CA PHE A 35 17.83 -4.84 11.73
C PHE A 35 17.09 -3.50 11.57
N LEU A 36 16.07 -3.43 10.71
CA LEU A 36 15.28 -2.22 10.51
C LEU A 36 14.19 -2.09 11.59
N GLU A 37 13.66 -3.21 12.09
CA GLU A 37 12.66 -3.23 13.17
C GLU A 37 13.16 -2.50 14.43
N ASN A 38 14.42 -2.69 14.84
CA ASN A 38 15.02 -1.97 15.98
C ASN A 38 15.14 -0.44 15.76
N LEU A 39 15.32 0.00 14.52
CA LEU A 39 15.39 1.43 14.19
C LEU A 39 13.98 2.07 14.21
N VAL A 40 12.98 1.30 13.76
CA VAL A 40 11.56 1.72 13.76
C VAL A 40 10.97 1.72 15.18
N GLU A 41 11.35 0.79 16.05
CA GLU A 41 11.03 0.84 17.49
C GLU A 41 11.64 2.08 18.16
N GLY A 42 12.86 2.49 17.78
CA GLY A 42 13.44 3.75 18.23
C GLY A 42 12.67 4.99 17.76
N LEU A 43 12.02 4.91 16.59
CA LEU A 43 11.18 5.96 16.00
C LEU A 43 9.76 6.00 16.57
N GLN A 44 9.31 5.01 17.35
CA GLN A 44 8.02 5.04 18.07
C GLN A 44 7.89 6.27 18.99
N LYS A 45 9.01 6.88 19.39
CA LYS A 45 9.03 8.11 20.19
C LYS A 45 8.73 9.39 19.39
N LEU A 46 8.64 9.33 18.05
CA LEU A 46 8.50 10.52 17.18
C LEU A 46 7.10 10.74 16.60
N GLY A 47 6.10 9.96 17.03
CA GLY A 47 4.69 10.21 16.72
C GLY A 47 4.15 9.46 15.49
N GLN A 48 2.84 9.23 15.50
CA GLN A 48 2.12 8.35 14.57
C GLN A 48 2.28 8.72 13.09
N GLY A 49 2.43 10.02 12.77
CA GLY A 49 2.66 10.49 11.40
C GLY A 49 4.04 10.16 10.81
N VAL A 50 5.05 9.89 11.65
CA VAL A 50 6.36 9.38 11.18
C VAL A 50 6.28 7.87 10.98
N GLN A 51 5.55 7.17 11.85
CA GLN A 51 5.33 5.73 11.74
C GLN A 51 4.59 5.35 10.45
N ASP A 52 3.55 6.12 10.10
CA ASP A 52 2.79 5.96 8.84
C ASP A 52 3.65 6.19 7.59
N LYS A 53 4.72 7.01 7.71
CA LYS A 53 5.72 7.23 6.66
C LYS A 53 6.76 6.12 6.59
N VAL A 54 6.98 5.36 7.66
CA VAL A 54 8.06 4.38 7.77
C VAL A 54 7.59 2.97 7.42
N GLY A 55 6.33 2.59 7.72
CA GLY A 55 5.80 1.33 7.26
C GLY A 55 4.30 1.12 7.49
N GLN A 56 3.73 0.20 6.73
CA GLN A 56 2.32 -0.19 6.78
C GLN A 56 2.23 -1.66 7.20
N ASP A 57 1.23 -2.00 8.00
CA ASP A 57 0.96 -3.40 8.30
C ASP A 57 0.20 -4.08 7.15
N GLN A 58 0.19 -5.41 7.18
CA GLN A 58 -0.38 -6.24 6.12
C GLN A 58 -1.90 -6.06 5.97
N THR A 59 -2.60 -5.78 7.08
CA THR A 59 -4.06 -5.61 7.08
C THR A 59 -4.45 -4.32 6.38
N THR A 60 -3.75 -3.21 6.63
CA THR A 60 -3.99 -1.94 5.92
C THR A 60 -3.78 -2.08 4.41
N ILE A 61 -2.69 -2.73 3.99
CA ILE A 61 -2.41 -2.97 2.55
C ILE A 61 -3.52 -3.84 1.92
N ALA A 62 -3.94 -4.90 2.62
CA ALA A 62 -5.00 -5.78 2.14
C ALA A 62 -6.34 -5.04 2.00
N ARG A 63 -6.71 -4.25 3.01
CA ARG A 63 -7.92 -3.41 3.00
C ARG A 63 -7.90 -2.39 1.86
N ALA A 64 -6.77 -1.70 1.65
CA ALA A 64 -6.63 -0.77 0.53
C ALA A 64 -6.82 -1.46 -0.82
N SER A 65 -6.27 -2.68 -0.98
CA SER A 65 -6.47 -3.49 -2.20
C SER A 65 -7.94 -3.80 -2.44
N VAL A 66 -8.68 -4.21 -1.41
CA VAL A 66 -10.12 -4.52 -1.51
C VAL A 66 -10.93 -3.26 -1.77
N ALA A 67 -10.63 -2.15 -1.10
CA ALA A 67 -11.30 -0.88 -1.33
C ALA A 67 -11.12 -0.40 -2.78
N ALA A 68 -9.90 -0.50 -3.32
CA ALA A 68 -9.63 -0.15 -4.70
C ALA A 68 -10.42 -1.01 -5.70
N ALA A 69 -10.50 -2.32 -5.46
CA ALA A 69 -11.32 -3.23 -6.27
C ALA A 69 -12.80 -2.85 -6.25
N ARG A 70 -13.36 -2.52 -5.07
CA ARG A 70 -14.75 -2.03 -4.94
C ARG A 70 -14.97 -0.72 -5.72
N MET A 71 -14.03 0.22 -5.65
CA MET A 71 -14.14 1.48 -6.39
C MET A 71 -14.13 1.26 -7.91
N ILE A 72 -13.41 0.26 -8.40
CA ILE A 72 -13.47 -0.15 -9.81
C ILE A 72 -14.85 -0.69 -10.16
N GLU A 73 -15.40 -1.61 -9.35
CA GLU A 73 -16.74 -2.17 -9.57
C GLU A 73 -17.84 -1.09 -9.56
N GLU A 74 -17.68 -0.07 -8.72
CA GLU A 74 -18.58 1.08 -8.65
C GLU A 74 -18.38 2.11 -9.78
N GLY A 75 -17.38 1.92 -10.66
CA GLY A 75 -17.04 2.85 -11.74
C GLY A 75 -16.45 4.18 -11.23
N LYS A 76 -15.91 4.18 -10.01
CA LYS A 76 -15.33 5.36 -9.34
C LYS A 76 -13.81 5.40 -9.40
N ALA A 77 -13.17 4.40 -10.00
CA ALA A 77 -11.73 4.41 -10.18
C ALA A 77 -11.30 5.64 -11.02
N PRO A 78 -10.23 6.35 -10.61
CA PRO A 78 -9.79 7.56 -11.32
C PRO A 78 -9.20 7.28 -12.70
N SER A 79 -8.76 6.04 -12.93
CA SER A 79 -8.17 5.58 -14.19
C SER A 79 -8.18 4.05 -14.28
N ASN A 80 -8.16 3.52 -15.51
CA ASN A 80 -8.03 2.08 -15.74
C ASN A 80 -6.68 1.54 -15.25
N TYR A 81 -5.61 2.35 -15.30
CA TYR A 81 -4.33 2.04 -14.67
C TYR A 81 -4.15 2.96 -13.47
N TRP A 82 -4.34 2.44 -12.27
CA TRP A 82 -4.37 3.23 -11.04
C TRP A 82 -3.23 2.84 -10.11
N VAL A 83 -2.38 3.82 -9.78
CA VAL A 83 -1.29 3.65 -8.82
C VAL A 83 -1.75 4.19 -7.46
N LEU A 84 -1.63 3.35 -6.44
CA LEU A 84 -1.83 3.71 -5.04
C LEU A 84 -0.47 3.89 -4.38
N GLU A 85 -0.14 5.14 -4.05
CA GLU A 85 1.05 5.46 -3.28
C GLU A 85 0.80 5.21 -1.79
N GLN A 86 1.86 5.33 -0.98
CA GLN A 86 1.80 5.06 0.47
C GLN A 86 0.64 5.79 1.17
N ALA A 87 0.43 7.07 0.85
CA ALA A 87 -0.64 7.87 1.45
C ALA A 87 -2.03 7.34 1.08
N ASP A 88 -2.23 6.94 -0.18
CA ASP A 88 -3.51 6.40 -0.65
C ASP A 88 -3.82 5.07 0.01
N ILE A 89 -2.80 4.23 0.20
CA ILE A 89 -2.93 2.94 0.90
C ILE A 89 -3.35 3.15 2.36
N VAL A 90 -2.75 4.13 3.05
CA VAL A 90 -3.16 4.46 4.43
C VAL A 90 -4.59 4.97 4.44
N TRP A 91 -4.92 5.88 3.53
CA TRP A 91 -6.25 6.48 3.49
C TRP A 91 -7.33 5.41 3.20
N LEU A 92 -7.19 4.63 2.12
CA LEU A 92 -8.17 3.59 1.75
C LEU A 92 -8.21 2.42 2.73
N GLY A 93 -7.06 2.03 3.27
CA GLY A 93 -6.92 0.82 4.07
C GLY A 93 -7.18 1.01 5.56
N ARG A 94 -7.19 2.26 6.05
CA ARG A 94 -7.34 2.60 7.46
C ARG A 94 -8.31 3.74 7.70
N ASP A 95 -8.10 4.89 7.06
CA ASP A 95 -8.81 6.12 7.44
C ASP A 95 -10.24 6.17 6.88
N ASP A 96 -10.44 5.73 5.63
CA ASP A 96 -11.76 5.64 4.97
C ASP A 96 -12.32 4.21 4.98
N TRP A 97 -11.62 3.27 5.63
CA TRP A 97 -12.09 1.89 5.73
C TRP A 97 -13.34 1.80 6.61
N LYS A 98 -14.43 1.26 6.05
CA LYS A 98 -15.69 1.00 6.74
C LYS A 98 -15.84 -0.50 6.93
N ASP A 99 -15.92 -0.94 8.19
CA ASP A 99 -16.09 -2.35 8.58
C ASP A 99 -17.45 -2.93 8.14
#